data_AF-B6BG78-F1
#
_entry.id   AF-B6BG78-F1
#
_cell.length_a   1.000
_cell.length_b   1.000
_cell.length_c   1.000
_cell.angle_alpha   90.00
_cell.angle_beta   90.00
_cell.angle_gamma   90.00
#
_symmetry.space_group_name_H-M   'P 1'
#
loop_
_entity.id
_entity.type
_entity.pdbx_description
1 polymer ?
#
loop_
_entity_poly.entity_id
_entity_poly.type
_entity_poly.pdbx_seq_one_letter_code
_entity_poly.pdbx_strand_id
1 'polypeptide(L)'
;MQDPELEILIGRLESQPDLTLADFDGVLHALAFLLPDAVPDDEHAAQRISTADGAMHVADDAFPDWDVHIRGRAYGKHGRWHCTLRENDARDNDAAIGVGQSPVLSQAILAAVLRLAMILKTE
;
A
#
# COMPACT_ATOMS: atom_id res chain seq x y z
N MET A 1 -5.54 8.22 15.80
CA MET A 1 -6.89 7.64 16.02
C MET A 1 -7.05 6.54 14.99
N GLN A 2 -7.24 5.27 15.38
CA GLN A 2 -7.45 4.20 14.39
C GLN A 2 -8.72 4.50 13.62
N ASP A 3 -8.58 4.84 12.34
CA ASP A 3 -9.69 5.05 11.43
C ASP A 3 -10.26 3.67 11.05
N PRO A 4 -11.46 3.31 11.52
CA PRO A 4 -12.03 1.99 11.27
C PRO A 4 -12.28 1.72 9.79
N GLU A 5 -12.54 2.76 9.00
CA GLU A 5 -12.79 2.62 7.56
C GLU A 5 -11.51 2.26 6.81
N LEU A 6 -10.38 2.87 7.19
CA LEU A 6 -9.07 2.55 6.62
C LEU A 6 -8.62 1.13 7.00
N GLU A 7 -8.83 0.68 8.24
CA GLU A 7 -8.51 -0.70 8.63
C GLU A 7 -9.37 -1.73 7.88
N ILE A 8 -10.66 -1.43 7.62
CA ILE A 8 -11.50 -2.28 6.78
C ILE A 8 -10.95 -2.34 5.36
N LEU A 9 -10.57 -1.20 4.78
CA LEU A 9 -10.02 -1.13 3.42
C LEU A 9 -8.70 -1.91 3.30
N ILE A 10 -7.79 -1.75 4.27
CA ILE A 10 -6.55 -2.53 4.34
C ILE A 10 -6.88 -4.02 4.47
N GLY A 11 -7.80 -4.40 5.35
CA GLY A 11 -8.22 -5.78 5.50
C GLY A 11 -8.76 -6.40 4.19
N ARG A 12 -9.41 -5.62 3.34
CA ARG A 12 -9.84 -6.06 2.01
C ARG A 12 -8.66 -6.28 1.06
N LEU A 13 -7.71 -5.34 1.01
CA LEU A 13 -6.45 -5.50 0.24
C LEU A 13 -5.68 -6.76 0.66
N GLU A 14 -5.69 -7.09 1.96
CA GLU A 14 -4.93 -8.22 2.48
C GLU A 14 -5.62 -9.58 2.26
N SER A 15 -6.95 -9.60 2.08
CA SER A 15 -7.73 -10.86 2.05
C SER A 15 -8.38 -11.19 0.70
N GLN A 16 -8.64 -10.20 -0.17
CA GLN A 16 -9.41 -10.38 -1.41
C GLN A 16 -8.51 -10.30 -2.65
N PRO A 17 -8.20 -11.43 -3.32
CA PRO A 17 -7.31 -11.44 -4.48
C PRO A 17 -7.93 -10.84 -5.75
N ASP A 18 -9.24 -10.66 -5.79
CA ASP A 18 -10.03 -10.30 -6.97
C ASP A 18 -10.77 -8.96 -6.82
N LEU A 19 -10.09 -7.98 -6.22
CA LEU A 19 -10.58 -6.60 -6.16
C LEU A 19 -10.84 -6.02 -7.55
N THR A 20 -11.95 -5.30 -7.66
CA THR A 20 -12.39 -4.61 -8.88
C THR A 20 -11.80 -3.22 -8.97
N LEU A 21 -11.92 -2.56 -10.13
CA LEU A 21 -11.48 -1.15 -10.27
C LEU A 21 -12.21 -0.22 -9.30
N ALA A 22 -13.50 -0.46 -9.02
CA ALA A 22 -14.26 0.32 -8.04
C ALA A 22 -13.71 0.17 -6.61
N ASP A 23 -13.08 -0.97 -6.29
CA ASP A 23 -12.40 -1.15 -5.00
C ASP A 23 -11.10 -0.33 -4.94
N PHE A 24 -10.37 -0.27 -6.06
CA PHE A 24 -9.18 0.58 -6.17
C PHE A 24 -9.52 2.07 -6.18
N ASP A 25 -10.69 2.50 -6.64
CA ASP A 25 -11.17 3.88 -6.44
C ASP A 25 -11.28 4.23 -4.95
N GLY A 26 -11.75 3.28 -4.12
CA GLY A 26 -11.76 3.43 -2.67
C GLY A 26 -10.35 3.57 -2.08
N VAL A 27 -9.38 2.83 -2.63
CA VAL A 27 -7.96 2.94 -2.26
C VAL A 27 -7.37 4.29 -2.65
N LEU A 28 -7.65 4.79 -3.85
CA LEU A 28 -7.24 6.13 -4.26
C LEU A 28 -7.80 7.21 -3.35
N HIS A 29 -9.07 7.12 -2.98
CA HIS A 29 -9.69 8.09 -2.09
C HIS A 29 -9.01 8.11 -0.71
N ALA A 30 -8.71 6.93 -0.16
CA ALA A 30 -7.96 6.79 1.08
C ALA A 30 -6.53 7.34 0.96
N LEU A 31 -5.84 7.03 -0.13
CA LEU A 31 -4.49 7.55 -0.39
C LEU A 31 -4.52 9.07 -0.52
N ALA A 32 -5.45 9.67 -1.26
CA ALA A 32 -5.56 11.11 -1.41
C ALA A 32 -5.90 11.82 -0.08
N PHE A 33 -6.66 11.16 0.80
CA PHE A 33 -6.93 11.66 2.15
C PHE A 33 -5.69 11.63 3.05
N LEU A 34 -4.84 10.60 2.95
CA LEU A 34 -3.65 10.43 3.79
C LEU A 34 -2.42 11.16 3.24
N LEU A 35 -2.28 11.18 1.91
CA LEU A 35 -1.10 11.56 1.13
C LEU A 35 -1.56 12.35 -0.12
N PRO A 36 -2.09 13.57 0.04
CA PRO A 36 -2.73 14.32 -1.05
C PRO A 36 -1.82 14.59 -2.27
N ASP A 37 -0.50 14.59 -2.09
CA ASP A 37 0.47 14.86 -3.15
C ASP A 37 1.05 13.60 -3.82
N ALA A 38 0.74 12.40 -3.30
CA ALA A 38 1.37 11.14 -3.72
C ALA A 38 0.51 10.26 -4.65
N VAL A 39 -0.66 10.76 -5.08
CA VAL A 39 -1.62 9.99 -5.84
C VAL A 39 -1.78 10.56 -7.25
N PRO A 40 -1.75 9.71 -8.30
CA PRO A 40 -2.03 10.16 -9.65
C PRO A 40 -3.45 10.75 -9.77
N ASP A 41 -3.57 11.98 -10.27
CA ASP A 41 -4.86 12.65 -10.52
C ASP A 41 -5.25 12.55 -12.00
N ASP A 42 -5.54 11.32 -12.47
CA ASP A 42 -6.15 11.14 -13.78
C ASP A 42 -7.12 9.95 -13.86
N GLU A 43 -7.89 9.89 -14.94
CA GLU A 43 -8.99 8.94 -15.18
C GLU A 43 -8.59 7.46 -15.10
N HIS A 44 -7.30 7.13 -15.26
CA HIS A 44 -6.79 5.76 -15.20
C HIS A 44 -6.05 5.44 -13.89
N ALA A 45 -6.14 6.31 -12.88
CA ALA A 45 -5.44 6.11 -11.60
C ALA A 45 -5.75 4.75 -10.96
N ALA A 46 -7.02 4.34 -10.92
CA ALA A 46 -7.42 3.09 -10.27
C ALA A 46 -6.83 1.88 -10.99
N GLN A 47 -6.85 1.94 -12.33
CA GLN A 47 -6.23 0.90 -13.16
C GLN A 47 -4.73 0.85 -12.95
N ARG A 48 -4.03 2.00 -12.90
CA ARG A 48 -2.58 2.02 -12.69
C ARG A 48 -2.19 1.45 -11.33
N ILE A 49 -2.78 1.93 -10.24
CA ILE A 49 -2.41 1.46 -8.90
C ILE A 49 -2.76 -0.01 -8.67
N SER A 50 -3.69 -0.58 -9.45
CA SER A 50 -3.99 -2.01 -9.40
C SER A 50 -2.83 -2.92 -9.84
N THR A 51 -1.85 -2.35 -10.56
CA THR A 51 -0.64 -3.05 -11.02
C THR A 51 0.50 -2.94 -10.01
N ALA A 52 1.45 -3.90 -10.04
CA ALA A 52 2.60 -3.85 -9.14
C ALA A 52 3.46 -2.61 -9.37
N ASP A 53 3.70 -2.25 -10.63
CA ASP A 53 4.49 -1.06 -11.00
C ASP A 53 3.80 0.23 -10.55
N GLY A 54 2.49 0.35 -10.78
CA GLY A 54 1.73 1.52 -10.33
C GLY A 54 1.67 1.63 -8.80
N ALA A 55 1.52 0.51 -8.09
CA ALA A 55 1.59 0.51 -6.63
C ALA A 55 2.99 0.88 -6.11
N MET A 56 4.06 0.48 -6.82
CA MET A 56 5.42 0.88 -6.49
C MET A 56 5.64 2.38 -6.69
N HIS A 57 5.11 2.97 -7.77
CA HIS A 57 5.16 4.42 -7.97
C HIS A 57 4.46 5.18 -6.85
N VAL A 58 3.30 4.71 -6.39
CA VAL A 58 2.64 5.31 -5.22
C VAL A 58 3.53 5.24 -3.98
N ALA A 59 4.26 4.13 -3.76
CA ALA A 59 5.17 4.02 -2.62
C ALA A 59 6.35 5.00 -2.72
N ASP A 60 6.94 5.15 -3.90
CA ASP A 60 8.03 6.09 -4.19
C ASP A 60 7.60 7.54 -4.03
N ASP A 61 6.44 7.91 -4.58
CA ASP A 61 5.88 9.26 -4.46
C ASP A 61 5.50 9.60 -3.01
N ALA A 62 5.00 8.61 -2.24
CA ALA A 62 4.58 8.80 -0.85
C ALA A 62 5.76 8.85 0.13
N PHE A 63 6.76 8.02 -0.08
CA PHE A 63 7.88 7.78 0.82
C PHE A 63 9.19 7.72 0.02
N PRO A 64 9.65 8.85 -0.54
CA PRO A 64 10.85 8.87 -1.36
C PRO A 64 12.08 8.46 -0.53
N ASP A 65 12.99 7.72 -1.16
CA ASP A 65 14.21 7.18 -0.56
C ASP A 65 14.00 6.12 0.55
N TRP A 66 12.77 5.64 0.76
CA TRP A 66 12.51 4.54 1.71
C TRP A 66 12.82 3.17 1.10
N ASP A 67 13.31 2.26 1.94
CA ASP A 67 13.59 0.89 1.55
C ASP A 67 12.29 0.09 1.42
N VAL A 68 12.09 -0.52 0.24
CA VAL A 68 10.93 -1.36 -0.07
C VAL A 68 11.33 -2.83 -0.11
N HIS A 69 10.87 -3.59 0.89
CA HIS A 69 11.20 -5.00 1.05
C HIS A 69 10.03 -5.87 0.61
N ILE A 70 10.20 -6.55 -0.52
CA ILE A 70 9.18 -7.46 -1.05
C ILE A 70 9.65 -8.90 -0.91
N ARG A 71 8.85 -9.70 -0.21
CA ARG A 71 9.05 -11.15 -0.12
C ARG A 71 7.78 -11.87 -0.49
N GLY A 72 7.89 -12.87 -1.35
CA GLY A 72 6.76 -13.73 -1.59
C GLY A 72 7.04 -14.90 -2.50
N ARG A 73 5.98 -15.69 -2.70
CA ARG A 73 5.97 -16.78 -3.68
C ARG A 73 4.91 -16.47 -4.72
N ALA A 74 5.33 -16.37 -5.97
CA ALA A 74 4.41 -16.32 -7.09
C ALA A 74 3.70 -17.69 -7.21
N TYR A 75 2.39 -17.71 -6.99
CA TYR A 75 1.60 -18.94 -7.11
C TYR A 75 0.15 -18.61 -7.54
N GLY A 76 -0.01 -18.23 -8.81
CA GLY A 76 -1.33 -17.90 -9.38
C GLY A 76 -2.08 -16.88 -8.52
N LYS A 77 -3.38 -17.15 -8.27
CA LYS A 77 -4.24 -16.33 -7.38
C LYS A 77 -3.99 -16.54 -5.88
N HIS A 78 -3.04 -17.38 -5.53
CA HIS A 78 -2.69 -17.75 -4.15
C HIS A 78 -1.23 -17.38 -3.85
N GLY A 79 -0.78 -16.26 -4.42
CA GLY A 79 0.47 -15.64 -3.99
C GLY A 79 0.47 -15.44 -2.48
N ARG A 80 1.66 -15.27 -1.91
CA ARG A 80 1.80 -14.81 -0.52
C ARG A 80 2.88 -13.76 -0.52
N TRP A 81 2.47 -12.52 -0.77
CA TRP A 81 3.34 -11.36 -0.80
C TRP A 81 3.30 -10.66 0.55
N HIS A 82 4.46 -10.26 1.01
CA HIS A 82 4.66 -9.38 2.13
C HIS A 82 5.47 -8.19 1.61
N CYS A 83 4.99 -6.99 1.90
CA CYS A 83 5.68 -5.74 1.64
C CYS A 83 5.97 -5.07 2.97
N THR A 84 7.21 -4.64 3.15
CA THR A 84 7.62 -3.80 4.28
C THR A 84 8.22 -2.51 3.72
N LEU A 85 7.83 -1.37 4.29
CA LEU A 85 8.39 -0.04 4.01
C LEU A 85 9.14 0.46 5.24
N ARG A 86 10.39 0.86 5.06
CA ARG A 86 11.27 1.34 6.14
C ARG A 86 12.02 2.60 5.71
N GLU A 87 12.20 3.54 6.64
CA GLU A 87 13.01 4.73 6.37
C GLU A 87 14.49 4.37 6.19
N ASN A 88 14.97 3.34 6.91
CA ASN A 88 16.36 2.91 6.80
C ASN A 88 16.55 1.42 7.12
N ASP A 89 16.98 0.61 6.15
CA ASP A 89 17.22 -0.82 6.39
C ASP A 89 18.47 -1.12 7.24
N ALA A 90 19.35 -0.14 7.44
CA ALA A 90 20.58 -0.33 8.20
C ALA A 90 20.38 -0.36 9.73
N ARG A 91 19.22 0.08 10.25
CA ARG A 91 18.97 0.12 11.70
C ARG A 91 17.60 -0.39 12.07
N ASP A 92 17.56 -1.20 13.12
CA ASP A 92 16.32 -1.82 13.63
C ASP A 92 15.50 -0.90 14.54
N ASN A 93 15.62 0.42 14.35
CA ASN A 93 15.03 1.44 15.22
C ASN A 93 14.19 2.46 14.45
N ASP A 94 13.65 2.07 13.30
CA ASP A 94 12.73 2.92 12.54
C ASP A 94 11.53 3.30 13.42
N ALA A 95 11.19 4.59 13.42
CA ALA A 95 10.08 5.12 14.21
C ALA A 95 8.73 4.59 13.71
N ALA A 96 8.61 4.34 12.40
CA ALA A 96 7.43 3.78 11.76
C ALA A 96 7.82 2.77 10.69
N ILE A 97 7.06 1.68 10.60
CA ILE A 97 7.25 0.64 9.58
C ILE A 97 5.89 0.35 8.94
N GLY A 98 5.81 0.49 7.61
CA GLY A 98 4.67 0.05 6.83
C GLY A 98 4.72 -1.45 6.62
N VAL A 99 3.65 -2.17 6.93
CA VAL A 99 3.56 -3.62 6.67
C VAL A 99 2.24 -3.93 5.99
N GLY A 100 2.33 -4.65 4.87
CA GLY A 100 1.20 -5.15 4.11
C GLY A 100 1.46 -6.57 3.64
N GLN A 101 0.39 -7.36 3.55
CA GLN A 101 0.45 -8.73 3.05
C GLN A 101 -0.74 -9.00 2.14
N SER A 102 -0.57 -9.73 1.05
CA SER A 102 -1.70 -10.05 0.18
C SER A 102 -1.37 -11.21 -0.77
N PRO A 103 -2.39 -11.94 -1.26
CA PRO A 103 -2.22 -12.80 -2.42
C PRO A 103 -1.77 -12.09 -3.70
N VAL A 104 -1.95 -10.76 -3.80
CA VAL A 104 -1.59 -9.93 -4.96
C VAL A 104 -0.52 -8.91 -4.55
N LEU A 105 0.55 -8.81 -5.33
CA LEU A 105 1.71 -7.97 -4.97
C LEU A 105 1.33 -6.48 -4.85
N SER A 106 0.59 -5.92 -5.82
CA SER A 106 0.16 -4.52 -5.78
C SER A 106 -0.66 -4.21 -4.51
N GLN A 107 -1.56 -5.11 -4.14
CA GLN A 107 -2.36 -4.96 -2.93
C GLN A 107 -1.52 -5.01 -1.65
N ALA A 108 -0.49 -5.88 -1.58
CA ALA A 108 0.42 -5.93 -0.44
C ALA A 108 1.22 -4.61 -0.29
N ILE A 109 1.65 -4.03 -1.42
CA ILE A 109 2.34 -2.73 -1.43
C ILE A 109 1.40 -1.62 -0.95
N LEU A 110 0.19 -1.53 -1.52
CA LEU A 110 -0.79 -0.50 -1.16
C LEU A 110 -1.23 -0.60 0.31
N ALA A 111 -1.38 -1.82 0.84
CA ALA A 111 -1.67 -2.05 2.26
C ALA A 111 -0.53 -1.51 3.16
N ALA A 112 0.73 -1.75 2.77
CA ALA A 112 1.89 -1.23 3.52
C ALA A 112 1.94 0.31 3.49
N VAL A 113 1.70 0.92 2.33
CA VAL A 113 1.64 2.39 2.15
C VAL A 113 0.55 3.00 3.02
N LEU A 114 -0.69 2.49 2.94
CA LEU A 114 -1.81 3.01 3.73
C LEU A 114 -1.53 2.90 5.23
N ARG A 115 -1.03 1.74 5.68
CA ARG A 115 -0.74 1.51 7.10
C ARG A 115 0.36 2.46 7.60
N LEU A 116 1.42 2.67 6.81
CA LEU A 116 2.49 3.61 7.16
C LEU A 116 1.97 5.05 7.23
N ALA A 117 1.21 5.48 6.23
CA ALA A 117 0.63 6.82 6.19
C ALA A 117 -0.30 7.08 7.38
N MET A 118 -1.07 6.08 7.82
CA MET A 118 -1.88 6.17 9.03
C MET A 118 -1.05 6.35 10.31
N ILE A 119 0.07 5.62 10.43
CA ILE A 119 0.99 5.74 11.56
C ILE A 119 1.54 7.16 11.61
N LEU A 120 2.13 7.63 10.51
CA LEU A 120 2.78 8.95 10.42
C LEU A 120 1.79 10.12 10.55
N LYS A 121 0.55 9.98 10.08
CA LYS A 121 -0.49 11.02 10.26
C LYS A 121 -0.97 11.17 11.70
N THR A 122 -0.70 10.17 12.56
CA THR A 122 -1.09 10.20 13.97
C THR A 122 -0.01 10.84 14.86
N GLU A 123 1.21 11.01 14.36
CA GLU A 123 2.32 11.71 15.03
C GLU A 123 2.26 13.24 14.84
#